data_AF-A0A6M1EBY5-F1
#
_entry.id   AF-A0A6M1EBY5-F1
#
_cell.length_a   1.000
_cell.length_b   1.000
_cell.length_c   1.000
_cell.angle_alpha   90.00
_cell.angle_beta   90.00
_cell.angle_gamma   90.00
#
_symmetry.space_group_name_H-M   'P 1'
#
loop_
_entity.id
_entity.type
_entity.pdbx_description
1 polymer ?
#
loop_
_entity_poly.entity_id
_entity_poly.type
_entity_poly.pdbx_seq_one_letter_code
_entity_poly.pdbx_strand_id
1 'polypeptide(L)' 'MPASGTDGERGSGLGLLLCKELLIQNGGTFRIESQTDVGSTFIISLPIKKHKQKHDLVELN' A
#
# COMPACT_ATOMS: atom_id res chain seq x y z
N MET A 1 -3.81 -25.80 -4.72
CA MET A 1 -3.41 -25.86 -3.30
C MET A 1 -2.89 -24.48 -2.91
N PRO A 2 -3.18 -23.97 -1.71
CA PRO A 2 -2.60 -22.69 -1.27
C PRO A 2 -1.08 -22.76 -1.30
N ALA A 3 -0.43 -21.72 -1.81
CA ALA A 3 1.03 -21.64 -1.81
C ALA A 3 1.54 -21.54 -0.36
N SER A 4 2.66 -22.20 -0.08
CA SER A 4 3.37 -22.01 1.19
C SER A 4 3.92 -20.59 1.27
N GLY A 5 3.79 -19.97 2.44
CA GLY A 5 4.42 -18.68 2.72
C GLY A 5 5.93 -18.81 2.90
N THR A 6 6.58 -17.70 3.23
CA THR A 6 8.04 -17.59 3.30
C THR A 6 8.65 -18.55 4.32
N ASP A 7 7.96 -18.80 5.44
CA ASP A 7 8.42 -19.70 6.51
C ASP A 7 7.74 -21.07 6.44
N GLY A 8 7.18 -21.43 5.28
CA GLY A 8 6.50 -22.71 5.07
C GLY A 8 5.11 -22.78 5.69
N GLU A 9 4.59 -21.67 6.22
CA GLU A 9 3.24 -21.59 6.74
C GLU A 9 2.21 -21.79 5.62
N ARG A 10 1.03 -22.31 5.97
CA ARG A 10 -0.07 -22.42 5.01
C ARG A 10 -0.52 -21.02 4.61
N GLY A 11 -0.28 -20.63 3.35
CA GLY A 11 -0.79 -19.38 2.80
C GLY A 11 -2.32 -19.41 2.66
N SER A 12 -2.97 -18.29 2.92
CA SER A 12 -4.42 -18.12 2.65
C SER A 12 -4.69 -17.45 1.30
N GLY A 13 -3.66 -16.88 0.65
CA GLY A 13 -3.81 -16.06 -0.56
C GLY A 13 -4.41 -14.67 -0.32
N LEU A 14 -4.71 -14.31 0.93
CA LEU A 14 -5.42 -13.06 1.26
C LEU A 14 -4.50 -11.83 1.39
N GLY A 15 -3.18 -12.02 1.56
CA GLY A 15 -2.26 -10.92 1.90
C GLY A 15 -2.31 -9.74 0.91
N LEU A 16 -2.17 -10.01 -0.39
CA LEU A 16 -2.21 -8.97 -1.43
C LEU A 16 -3.58 -8.32 -1.60
N LEU A 17 -4.66 -9.09 -1.39
CA LEU A 17 -6.02 -8.54 -1.40
C LEU A 17 -6.19 -7.52 -0.27
N LEU A 18 -5.78 -7.89 0.95
CA LEU A 18 -5.82 -7.00 2.12
C LEU A 18 -4.97 -5.74 1.90
N CYS A 19 -3.76 -5.87 1.36
CA CYS A 19 -2.92 -4.72 1.03
C CYS A 19 -3.62 -3.76 0.05
N LYS A 20 -4.28 -4.29 -0.98
CA LYS A 20 -5.02 -3.47 -1.96
C LYS A 20 -6.18 -2.73 -1.30
N GLU A 21 -6.96 -3.41 -0.46
CA GLU A 21 -8.09 -2.80 0.26
C GLU A 21 -7.63 -1.68 1.19
N LEU A 22 -6.56 -1.92 1.97
CA LEU A 22 -5.99 -0.91 2.86
C LEU A 22 -5.49 0.33 2.10
N LEU A 23 -4.83 0.16 0.96
CA LEU A 23 -4.37 1.28 0.15
C LEU A 23 -5.54 2.10 -0.38
N ILE A 24 -6.58 1.45 -0.93
CA ILE A 24 -7.77 2.14 -1.44
C ILE A 24 -8.47 2.92 -0.34
N GLN A 25 -8.65 2.32 0.84
CA GLN A 25 -9.27 2.99 1.99
C GLN A 25 -8.48 4.21 2.47
N ASN A 26 -7.16 4.22 2.27
CA ASN A 26 -6.28 5.33 2.62
C ASN A 26 -6.04 6.32 1.45
N GLY A 27 -6.83 6.24 0.38
CA GLY A 27 -6.71 7.12 -0.79
C GLY A 27 -5.42 6.93 -1.60
N GLY A 28 -4.79 5.76 -1.46
CA GLY A 28 -3.59 5.38 -2.16
C GLY A 28 -3.83 4.74 -3.52
N THR A 29 -2.73 4.37 -4.19
CA THR A 29 -2.77 3.59 -5.43
C THR A 29 -1.87 2.36 -5.33
N PHE A 30 -2.15 1.36 -6.18
CA PHE A 30 -1.45 0.08 -6.21
C PHE A 30 -1.22 -0.36 -7.66
N ARG A 31 0.02 -0.66 -8.03
CA ARG A 31 0.43 -1.15 -9.35
C ARG A 31 1.43 -2.30 -9.20
N ILE A 32 1.42 -3.23 -10.16
CA ILE A 32 2.38 -4.33 -10.23
C ILE A 32 3.03 -4.31 -11.61
N GLU A 33 4.34 -4.45 -11.64
CA GLU A 33 5.13 -4.73 -12.83
C GLU A 33 5.79 -6.09 -12.63
N SER A 34 5.69 -6.99 -13.61
CA SER A 34 6.21 -8.36 -13.46
C SER A 34 6.82 -8.83 -14.77
N GLN A 35 7.95 -9.52 -14.65
CA GLN A 35 8.63 -10.16 -15.76
C GLN A 35 9.04 -11.57 -15.34
N THR A 36 8.63 -12.56 -16.14
CA THR A 36 8.97 -13.97 -15.96
C THR A 36 10.49 -14.14 -15.85
N ASP A 37 10.93 -15.01 -14.95
CA ASP A 37 12.34 -15.32 -14.65
C ASP A 37 13.20 -14.14 -14.15
N VAL A 38 12.60 -12.98 -13.91
CA VAL A 38 13.27 -11.79 -13.32
C VAL A 38 12.67 -11.46 -11.97
N GLY A 39 11.34 -11.41 -11.88
CA GLY A 39 10.62 -11.13 -10.63
C GLY A 39 9.46 -10.16 -10.82
N SER A 40 8.99 -9.61 -9.70
CA SER A 40 7.87 -8.66 -9.67
C SER A 40 8.20 -7.46 -8.79
N THR A 41 7.78 -6.28 -9.23
CA THR A 41 7.87 -5.01 -8.52
C THR A 41 6.47 -4.55 -8.14
N PHE A 42 6.24 -4.41 -6.84
CA PHE A 42 4.99 -3.90 -6.28
C PHE A 42 5.17 -2.44 -5.93
N ILE A 43 4.36 -1.57 -6.54
CA ILE A 43 4.49 -0.12 -6.44
C ILE A 43 3.23 0.41 -5.75
N ILE A 44 3.43 1.13 -4.64
CA ILE A 44 2.35 1.69 -3.82
C ILE A 44 2.55 3.19 -3.67
N SER A 45 1.46 3.95 -3.61
CA SER A 45 1.49 5.38 -3.29
C SER A 45 0.43 5.73 -2.25
N LEU A 46 0.74 6.67 -1.37
CA LEU A 46 -0.21 7.20 -0.39
C LEU A 46 -0.15 8.73 -0.38
N PRO A 47 -1.28 9.41 -0.15
CA PRO A 47 -1.32 10.86 -0.05
C PRO A 47 -0.62 11.33 1.23
N ILE A 48 0.24 12.34 1.11
CA ILE A 48 0.87 12.98 2.26
C ILE A 48 -0.11 14.01 2.81
N LYS A 49 -0.51 13.87 4.09
CA LYS A 49 -1.22 14.94 4.78
C LYS A 49 -0.25 16.09 5.05
N LYS A 50 -0.53 17.27 4.49
CA LYS A 50 0.17 18.48 4.91
C LYS A 50 -0.14 18.73 6.39
N HIS A 51 0.89 18.76 7.23
CA HIS A 51 0.72 19.18 8.62
C HIS A 51 0.28 20.65 8.59
N LYS A 52 -0.92 20.96 9.08
CA LYS A 52 -1.29 22.37 9.31
C LYS A 52 -0.41 22.88 10.43
N GLN A 53 0.52 23.78 10.13
CA GLN A 53 1.27 24.49 11.15
C GLN A 53 0.30 25.47 11.82
N LYS A 54 0.34 25.57 13.15
CA LYS A 54 -0.56 26.43 13.94
C LYS A 54 -0.39 27.93 13.65
N HIS A 55 0.62 28.30 12.86
CA HIS A 55 0.96 29.68 12.50
C HIS A 55 0.07 30.25 11.38
N ASP A 56 -0.64 29.41 10.62
CA ASP A 56 -1.49 29.85 9.49
C ASP A 56 -2.89 30.35 9.94
N LEU A 57 -3.19 30.32 11.24
CA LEU A 57 -4.49 30.72 11.80
C LEU A 57 -4.55 32.17 12.32
N VAL A 58 -3.47 32.96 12.19
CA VAL A 58 -3.38 34.32 12.75
C VAL A 58 -3.72 35.42 11.72
N GLU A 59 -3.85 35.10 10.43
CA GLU A 59 -4.15 36.11 9.37
C GLU A 59 -5.62 36.17 8.93
N LEU A 60 -6.55 35.77 9.81
CA LEU A 60 -8.00 35.95 9.58
C LEU A 60 -8.61 36.69 10.77
N ASN A 61 -8.18 37.93 11.01
CA ASN A 61 -8.90 38.93 11.81
C ASN A 61 -8.77 40.31 11.13
#